data_AF-A0A7J8JI61-F1
#
_entry.id   AF-A0A7J8JI61-F1
#
_cell.length_a   1.000
_cell.length_b   1.000
_cell.length_c   1.000
_cell.angle_alpha   90.00
_cell.angle_beta   90.00
_cell.angle_gamma   90.00
#
_symmetry.space_group_name_H-M   'P 1'
#
loop_
_entity.id
_entity.type
_entity.pdbx_description
1 polymer ?
#
loop_
_entity_poly.entity_id
_entity_poly.type
_entity_poly.pdbx_seq_one_letter_code
_entity_poly.pdbx_strand_id
1 'polypeptide(L)'
;MALVPYEETALMGLQKFHKPLATFSFANHTIQIRQDWRQLGVAAVVWDAAVVLSTYLEMGAVELRGCSAVELGAGTGLVGIVAALLGECDTFAHSFLSRTHQEVHLLFS
;
A
#
# COMPACT_ATOMS: atom_id res chain seq x y z
N MET A 1 0.98 12.93 -11.34
CA MET A 1 2.45 12.98 -11.28
C MET A 1 2.83 13.81 -10.05
N ALA A 2 3.54 13.23 -9.09
CA ALA A 2 4.08 13.96 -7.96
C ALA A 2 5.59 14.19 -8.21
N LEU A 3 6.02 15.45 -8.15
CA LEU A 3 7.44 15.82 -8.15
C LEU A 3 7.96 15.63 -6.74
N VAL A 4 8.94 14.73 -6.55
CA VAL A 4 9.64 14.54 -5.27
C VAL A 4 10.96 15.30 -5.35
N PRO A 5 11.15 16.39 -4.57
CA PRO A 5 12.42 17.09 -4.53
C PRO A 5 13.49 16.19 -3.89
N TYR A 6 14.64 16.03 -4.57
CA TYR A 6 15.81 15.30 -4.08
C TYR A 6 16.73 16.18 -3.21
N GLU A 7 16.16 17.13 -2.47
CA GLU A 7 16.91 18.00 -1.54
C GLU A 7 17.03 17.31 -0.18
N GLU A 8 18.24 17.31 0.38
CA GLU A 8 18.62 16.59 1.61
C GLU A 8 17.77 16.99 2.83
N THR A 9 17.16 18.17 2.80
CA THR A 9 16.26 18.69 3.83
C THR A 9 14.82 18.18 3.70
N ALA A 10 14.37 17.77 2.50
CA ALA A 10 13.06 17.12 2.31
C ALA A 10 13.04 15.67 2.84
N LEU A 11 14.22 15.06 3.05
CA LEU A 11 14.37 13.69 3.54
C LEU A 11 13.93 13.47 4.99
N MET A 12 13.69 14.52 5.79
CA MET A 12 13.14 14.33 7.15
C MET A 12 11.75 13.67 7.13
N GLY A 13 10.93 13.96 6.12
CA GLY A 13 9.65 13.27 5.90
C GLY A 13 9.80 11.85 5.34
N LEU A 14 10.89 11.59 4.58
CA LEU A 14 11.19 10.29 3.97
C LEU A 14 11.95 9.33 4.89
N GLN A 15 12.26 9.69 6.14
CA GLN A 15 12.88 8.76 7.11
C GLN A 15 12.05 7.48 7.28
N LYS A 16 10.73 7.58 7.16
CA LYS A 16 9.78 6.46 7.22
C LYS A 16 10.00 5.41 6.11
N PHE A 17 10.53 5.83 4.97
CA PHE A 17 10.77 5.00 3.78
C PHE A 17 12.07 4.21 3.82
N HIS A 18 12.96 4.53 4.77
CA HIS A 18 14.21 3.79 4.98
C HIS A 18 14.01 2.53 5.85
N LYS A 19 12.81 2.34 6.41
CA LYS A 19 12.46 1.11 7.13
C LYS A 19 12.09 0.01 6.13
N PRO A 20 12.71 -1.18 6.19
CA PRO A 20 12.48 -2.26 5.25
C PRO A 20 11.07 -2.88 5.35
N LEU A 21 10.35 -2.56 6.43
CA LEU A 21 9.00 -3.03 6.67
C LEU A 21 8.15 -1.88 7.22
N ALA A 22 6.93 -1.74 6.71
CA ALA A 22 5.87 -0.95 7.30
C ALA A 22 4.75 -1.88 7.78
N THR A 23 4.20 -1.59 8.96
CA THR A 23 3.14 -2.40 9.57
C THR A 23 1.92 -1.52 9.77
N PHE A 24 0.77 -2.01 9.31
CA PHE A 24 -0.52 -1.33 9.39
C PHE A 24 -1.54 -2.27 10.01
N SER A 25 -2.57 -1.71 10.65
CA SER A 25 -3.72 -2.47 11.11
C SER A 25 -4.96 -1.93 10.43
N PHE A 26 -5.61 -2.78 9.65
CA PHE A 26 -6.82 -2.48 8.87
C PHE A 26 -7.69 -3.71 8.78
N ALA A 27 -9.01 -3.52 8.72
CA ALA A 27 -10.02 -4.58 8.63
C ALA A 27 -9.83 -5.67 9.72
N ASN A 28 -9.36 -5.28 10.91
CA ASN A 28 -9.03 -6.20 12.01
C ASN A 28 -7.86 -7.18 11.70
N HIS A 29 -7.03 -6.86 10.70
CA HIS A 29 -5.85 -7.63 10.30
C HIS A 29 -4.58 -6.78 10.47
N THR A 30 -3.45 -7.46 10.69
CA THR A 30 -2.13 -6.82 10.66
C THR A 30 -1.49 -7.03 9.29
N ILE A 31 -1.27 -5.95 8.56
CA ILE A 31 -0.70 -5.96 7.21
C ILE A 31 0.76 -5.51 7.31
N GLN A 32 1.67 -6.38 6.87
CA GLN A 32 3.09 -6.09 6.81
C GLN A 32 3.54 -5.92 5.35
N ILE A 33 4.02 -4.72 5.02
CA ILE A 33 4.49 -4.37 3.68
C ILE A 33 5.99 -4.19 3.69
N ARG A 34 6.68 -5.00 2.88
CA ARG A 34 8.10 -4.84 2.62
C ARG A 34 8.33 -3.59 1.77
N GLN A 35 9.27 -2.74 2.17
CA GLN A 35 9.60 -1.51 1.46
C GLN A 35 11.07 -1.50 1.05
N ASP A 36 11.35 -0.99 -0.14
CA ASP A 36 12.72 -0.83 -0.64
C ASP A 36 12.88 0.47 -1.44
N TRP A 37 12.93 1.59 -0.72
CA TRP A 37 13.16 2.92 -1.32
C TRP A 37 14.49 2.99 -2.08
N ARG A 38 15.52 2.27 -1.63
CA ARG A 38 16.88 2.38 -2.18
C ARG A 38 17.02 1.68 -3.52
N GLN A 39 16.43 0.49 -3.68
CA GLN A 39 16.56 -0.28 -4.93
C GLN A 39 15.38 -0.09 -5.88
N LEU A 40 14.18 0.08 -5.35
CA LEU A 40 12.93 0.09 -6.14
C LEU A 40 12.21 1.44 -6.14
N GLY A 41 12.70 2.41 -5.35
CA GLY A 41 12.27 3.81 -5.41
C GLY A 41 10.83 4.05 -4.97
N VAL A 42 10.18 5.02 -5.64
CA VAL A 42 8.84 5.55 -5.33
C VAL A 42 7.75 4.46 -5.27
N ALA A 43 7.85 3.41 -6.08
CA ALA A 43 6.84 2.37 -6.16
C ALA A 43 6.91 1.35 -5.01
N ALA A 44 8.03 1.26 -4.31
CA ALA A 44 8.26 0.26 -3.26
C ALA A 44 8.15 0.82 -1.85
N VAL A 45 7.40 1.91 -1.68
CA VAL A 45 7.08 2.50 -0.38
C VAL A 45 5.60 2.82 -0.28
N VAL A 46 5.07 2.73 0.93
CA VAL A 46 3.68 3.07 1.20
C VAL A 46 3.57 4.59 1.31
N TRP A 47 2.82 5.20 0.41
CA TRP A 47 2.55 6.63 0.45
C TRP A 47 1.46 6.97 1.48
N ASP A 48 1.53 8.14 2.11
CA ASP A 48 0.53 8.60 3.07
C ASP A 48 -0.89 8.60 2.47
N ALA A 49 -1.02 8.89 1.17
CA ALA A 49 -2.31 8.83 0.46
C ALA A 49 -2.92 7.42 0.42
N ALA A 50 -2.08 6.37 0.34
CA ALA A 50 -2.56 4.98 0.41
C ALA A 50 -3.13 4.69 1.81
N VAL A 51 -2.47 5.17 2.86
CA VAL A 51 -2.96 5.01 4.25
C VAL A 51 -4.30 5.73 4.43
N VAL A 52 -4.41 6.98 3.97
CA VAL A 52 -5.66 7.77 4.06
C VAL A 52 -6.80 7.08 3.32
N LEU A 53 -6.55 6.56 2.11
CA LEU A 53 -7.57 5.86 1.33
C LEU A 53 -7.98 4.54 2.00
N SER A 54 -7.02 3.76 2.52
CA SER A 54 -7.32 2.55 3.30
C SER A 54 -8.19 2.84 4.53
N THR A 55 -7.90 3.90 5.27
CA THR A 55 -8.75 4.34 6.39
C THR A 55 -10.16 4.73 5.91
N TYR A 56 -10.27 5.47 4.79
CA TYR A 56 -11.56 5.86 4.25
C TYR A 56 -12.42 4.65 3.83
N LEU A 57 -11.81 3.61 3.24
CA LEU A 57 -12.49 2.35 2.91
C LEU A 57 -12.95 1.61 4.18
N GLU A 58 -12.09 1.52 5.20
CA GLU A 58 -12.41 0.84 6.47
C GLU A 58 -13.56 1.52 7.23
N MET A 59 -13.73 2.84 7.07
CA MET A 59 -14.87 3.57 7.65
C MET A 59 -16.23 3.18 7.05
N GLY A 60 -16.27 2.32 6.03
CA GLY A 60 -17.51 1.85 5.40
C GLY A 60 -18.18 2.91 4.53
N ALA A 61 -17.45 3.95 4.13
CA ALA A 61 -17.96 5.01 3.25
C ALA A 61 -18.15 4.55 1.79
N VAL A 62 -17.62 3.37 1.45
CA VAL A 62 -17.72 2.73 0.12
C VAL A 62 -18.15 1.28 0.31
N GLU A 63 -19.20 0.87 -0.40
CA GLU A 63 -19.64 -0.53 -0.45
C GLU A 63 -18.71 -1.31 -1.39
N LEU A 64 -18.01 -2.31 -0.85
CA LEU A 64 -17.03 -3.12 -1.59
C LEU A 64 -17.48 -4.56 -1.80
N ARG A 65 -18.55 -5.02 -1.12
CA ARG A 65 -18.95 -6.43 -1.16
C ARG A 65 -19.49 -6.83 -2.53
N GLY A 66 -18.89 -7.88 -3.10
CA GLY A 66 -19.29 -8.40 -4.41
C GLY A 66 -19.01 -7.47 -5.59
N CYS A 67 -18.26 -6.38 -5.37
CA CYS A 67 -17.79 -5.53 -6.46
C CYS A 67 -16.57 -6.14 -7.16
N SER A 68 -16.26 -5.65 -8.36
CA SER A 68 -14.95 -5.87 -8.98
C SER A 68 -14.21 -4.54 -8.97
N ALA A 69 -13.02 -4.52 -8.38
CA ALA A 69 -12.22 -3.31 -8.21
C ALA A 69 -10.84 -3.48 -8.85
N VAL A 70 -10.33 -2.39 -9.42
CA VAL A 70 -8.98 -2.30 -9.98
C VAL A 70 -8.19 -1.19 -9.28
N GLU A 71 -7.02 -1.52 -8.76
CA GLU A 71 -6.10 -0.55 -8.18
C GLU A 71 -5.06 -0.13 -9.24
N LEU A 72 -5.14 1.12 -9.69
CA LEU A 72 -4.20 1.68 -10.67
C LEU A 72 -3.03 2.33 -9.95
N GLY A 73 -1.80 1.92 -10.32
CA GLY A 73 -0.60 2.47 -9.68
C GLY A 73 -0.45 2.01 -8.23
N ALA A 74 -0.81 0.75 -7.95
CA ALA A 74 -0.86 0.17 -6.62
C ALA A 74 0.42 0.34 -5.78
N GLY A 75 1.59 0.48 -6.42
CA GLY A 75 2.87 0.54 -5.72
C GLY A 75 3.08 -0.72 -4.88
N THR A 76 3.01 -0.57 -3.56
CA THR A 76 3.07 -1.68 -2.59
C THR A 76 1.76 -2.46 -2.43
N GLY A 77 0.64 -1.94 -2.95
CA GLY A 77 -0.67 -2.60 -2.94
C GLY A 77 -1.45 -2.51 -1.62
N LEU A 78 -1.15 -1.56 -0.73
CA LEU A 78 -1.84 -1.46 0.56
C LEU A 78 -3.36 -1.30 0.40
N VAL A 79 -3.79 -0.44 -0.53
CA VAL A 79 -5.22 -0.14 -0.72
C VAL A 79 -5.94 -1.35 -1.28
N GLY A 80 -5.37 -2.03 -2.28
CA GLY A 80 -5.93 -3.27 -2.83
C GLY A 80 -6.04 -4.38 -1.79
N ILE A 81 -5.04 -4.56 -0.92
CA ILE A 81 -5.09 -5.52 0.18
C ILE A 81 -6.26 -5.17 1.14
N VAL A 82 -6.37 -3.91 1.56
CA VAL A 82 -7.45 -3.48 2.46
C VAL A 82 -8.82 -3.65 1.82
N ALA A 83 -8.96 -3.30 0.53
CA ALA A 83 -10.21 -3.48 -0.20
C ALA A 83 -10.62 -4.96 -0.31
N ALA A 84 -9.67 -5.86 -0.58
CA ALA A 84 -9.90 -7.30 -0.63
C ALA A 84 -10.35 -7.85 0.74
N LEU A 85 -9.70 -7.41 1.83
CA LEU A 85 -10.05 -7.82 3.20
C LEU A 85 -11.44 -7.34 3.63
N LEU A 86 -11.88 -6.15 3.19
CA LEU A 86 -13.18 -5.59 3.56
C LEU A 86 -14.34 -6.14 2.72
N GLY A 87 -14.09 -6.42 1.44
CA GLY A 87 -15.16 -6.69 0.46
C GLY A 87 -15.37 -8.16 0.10
N GLU A 88 -14.50 -9.10 0.52
CA GLU A 88 -14.40 -10.42 -0.14
C GLU A 88 -14.34 -10.28 -1.67
N CYS A 89 -13.75 -9.17 -2.13
CA CYS A 89 -13.81 -8.69 -3.49
C CYS A 89 -12.65 -9.29 -4.29
N ASP A 90 -12.95 -9.80 -5.50
CA ASP A 90 -11.93 -10.12 -6.52
C ASP A 90 -11.23 -8.82 -6.93
N THR A 91 -10.22 -8.44 -6.16
CA THR A 91 -9.49 -7.19 -6.33
C THR A 91 -8.27 -7.46 -7.21
N PHE A 92 -8.30 -6.96 -8.45
CA PHE A 92 -7.15 -7.03 -9.34
C PHE A 92 -6.24 -5.82 -9.11
N ALA A 93 -5.15 -6.03 -8.36
CA ALA A 93 -4.09 -5.03 -8.23
C ALA A 93 -3.19 -5.07 -9.48
N HIS A 94 -3.25 -4.05 -10.33
CA HIS A 94 -2.34 -3.92 -11.47
C HIS A 94 -1.19 -2.97 -11.10
N SER A 95 -0.16 -3.51 -10.44
CA SER A 95 1.08 -2.78 -10.24
C SER A 95 1.94 -2.85 -11.52
N PHE A 96 2.51 -1.71 -11.93
CA PHE A 96 3.53 -1.66 -12.98
C PHE A 96 4.88 -2.27 -12.52
N LEU A 97 4.95 -2.82 -11.29
CA LEU A 97 6.10 -3.50 -10.71
C LEU A 97 5.91 -5.04 -10.78
N SER A 98 5.72 -5.53 -12.00
CA SER A 98 5.81 -6.95 -12.31
C SER A 98 7.26 -7.43 -12.09
N ARG A 99 7.44 -8.47 -11.27
CA ARG A 99 8.59 -9.40 -11.18
C ARG A 99 9.82 -9.14 -10.29
N THR A 100 9.76 -8.42 -9.16
CA THR A 100 10.85 -8.57 -8.15
C THR A 100 10.36 -8.64 -6.69
N HIS A 101 10.30 -9.86 -6.14
CA HIS A 101 10.54 -10.18 -4.72
C HIS A 101 9.74 -9.46 -3.61
N GLN A 102 8.52 -8.97 -3.82
CA GLN A 102 7.72 -8.42 -2.71
C GLN A 102 6.78 -9.50 -2.14
N GLU A 103 7.28 -10.31 -1.20
CA GLU A 103 6.43 -11.21 -0.41
C GLU A 103 5.56 -10.38 0.55
N VAL A 104 4.24 -10.42 0.32
CA VAL A 104 3.24 -9.91 1.27
C VAL A 104 2.97 -11.04 2.25
N HIS A 105 3.60 -10.99 3.43
CA HIS A 105 3.27 -11.90 4.52
C HIS A 105 2.00 -11.39 5.22
N LEU A 106 0.86 -11.98 4.89
CA LEU A 106 -0.36 -11.88 5.70
C LEU A 106 -0.22 -12.88 6.86
N LEU A 107 0.07 -12.37 8.05
CA LEU A 107 -0.02 -13.17 9.28
C LEU A 107 -1.51 -13.31 9.65
N PHE A 108 -2.14 -14.39 9.18
CA PHE A 108 -3.41 -14.86 9.73
C PHE A 108 -3.10 -15.49 11.09
N SER A 109 -3.65 -14.94 12.18
CA SER A 109 -3.61 -15.53 13.53
C SER A 109 -5.03 -15.85 13.98
#